data_AF-A0A150URQ0-F1
#
_entry.id   AF-A0A150URQ0-F1
#
_cell.length_a   1.000
_cell.length_b   1.000
_cell.length_c   1.000
_cell.angle_alpha   90.00
_cell.angle_beta   90.00
_cell.angle_gamma   90.00
#
_symmetry.space_group_name_H-M   'P 1'
#
loop_
_entity.id
_entity.type
_entity.pdbx_description
1 polymer ?
#
loop_
_entity_poly.entity_id
_entity_poly.type
_entity_poly.pdbx_seq_one_letter_code
_entity_poly.pdbx_strand_id
1 'polypeptide(L)'
;MRKTVRFADEPSNKIYFRKLTNAEAWTLYDFEKHARTCRHCYHPWDVHMKRRFLCPSGSTLAERVIEQFQQIGDYAYSLKLINGKFVQVDWPVDYVQTAQMLKYSHALLLRPWRTNSAGQARRI
;
A
#
# COMPACT_ATOMS: atom_id res chain seq x y z
N MET A 1 -1.85 51.35 -22.14
CA MET A 1 -2.76 50.25 -21.73
C MET A 1 -1.91 49.05 -21.32
N ARG A 2 -1.85 48.70 -20.03
CA ARG A 2 -1.11 47.52 -19.56
C ARG A 2 -1.98 46.27 -19.77
N LYS A 3 -1.51 45.32 -20.58
CA LYS A 3 -2.14 44.01 -20.74
C LYS A 3 -1.87 43.20 -19.47
N THR A 4 -2.89 42.99 -18.66
CA THR A 4 -2.84 42.10 -17.49
C THR A 4 -2.81 40.67 -18.01
N VAL A 5 -1.65 40.01 -17.92
CA VAL A 5 -1.54 38.57 -18.20
C VAL A 5 -2.10 37.86 -16.98
N ARG A 6 -3.27 37.24 -17.13
CA ARG A 6 -3.78 36.26 -16.17
C ARG A 6 -2.98 34.99 -16.37
N PHE A 7 -2.12 34.66 -15.42
CA PHE A 7 -1.54 33.32 -15.33
C PHE A 7 -2.71 32.36 -15.11
N ALA A 8 -2.81 31.33 -15.97
CA ALA A 8 -3.80 30.28 -15.83
C ALA A 8 -3.68 29.67 -14.42
N ASP A 9 -4.83 29.44 -13.80
CA ASP A 9 -4.94 28.81 -12.49
C ASP A 9 -4.02 27.59 -12.37
N GLU A 10 -3.40 27.49 -11.20
CA GLU A 10 -2.37 26.55 -10.78
C GLU A 10 -2.53 25.12 -11.36
N PRO A 11 -1.41 24.39 -11.56
CA PRO A 11 -1.50 22.97 -11.85
C PRO A 11 -2.26 22.33 -10.70
N SER A 12 -3.50 21.95 -10.97
CA SER A 12 -4.36 21.30 -9.98
C SER A 12 -3.73 19.95 -9.68
N ASN A 13 -2.87 19.96 -8.67
CA ASN A 13 -2.41 18.80 -7.95
C ASN A 13 -3.57 18.31 -7.06
N LYS A 14 -4.78 18.23 -7.64
CA LYS A 14 -5.96 17.65 -7.03
C LYS A 14 -5.62 16.20 -6.78
N ILE A 15 -5.37 15.89 -5.52
CA ILE A 15 -5.35 14.53 -5.02
C ILE A 15 -6.78 14.02 -5.24
N TYR A 16 -6.93 13.05 -6.14
CA TYR A 16 -8.20 12.40 -6.35
C TYR A 16 -8.49 11.54 -5.13
N PHE A 17 -9.54 11.87 -4.38
CA PHE A 17 -10.02 11.10 -3.25
C PHE A 17 -11.26 10.32 -3.67
N ARG A 18 -11.31 9.02 -3.40
CA ARG A 18 -12.50 8.20 -3.66
C ARG A 18 -12.72 7.15 -2.58
N LYS A 19 -13.95 6.65 -2.50
CA LYS A 19 -14.26 5.44 -1.74
C LYS A 19 -13.62 4.20 -2.39
N LEU A 20 -13.36 3.18 -1.58
CA LEU A 20 -12.95 1.86 -2.05
C LEU A 20 -14.00 1.30 -3.02
N THR A 21 -13.54 0.66 -4.09
CA THR A 21 -14.41 -0.20 -4.90
C THR A 21 -14.78 -1.44 -4.09
N ASN A 22 -15.84 -2.13 -4.49
CA ASN A 22 -16.30 -3.34 -3.79
C ASN A 22 -15.18 -4.41 -3.71
N ALA A 23 -14.46 -4.65 -4.81
CA ALA A 23 -13.34 -5.60 -4.85
C ALA A 23 -12.16 -5.20 -3.93
N GLU A 24 -11.87 -3.91 -3.87
CA GLU A 24 -10.84 -3.34 -3.00
C GLU A 24 -11.21 -3.49 -1.52
N ALA A 25 -12.47 -3.20 -1.17
CA ALA A 25 -13.00 -3.36 0.18
C ALA A 25 -12.91 -4.82 0.64
N TRP A 26 -13.28 -5.79 -0.21
CA TRP A 26 -13.11 -7.22 0.09
C TRP A 26 -11.65 -7.62 0.27
N THR A 27 -10.77 -7.14 -0.60
CA THR A 27 -9.34 -7.46 -0.54
C THR A 27 -8.72 -7.02 0.79
N LEU A 28 -9.05 -5.80 1.25
CA LEU A 28 -8.61 -5.29 2.56
C LEU A 28 -9.27 -6.06 3.72
N TYR A 29 -10.58 -6.30 3.64
CA TYR A 29 -11.34 -7.00 4.67
C TYR A 29 -10.85 -8.43 4.91
N ASP A 30 -10.59 -9.18 3.83
CA ASP A 30 -10.15 -10.57 3.91
C ASP A 30 -8.82 -10.69 4.64
N PHE A 31 -7.86 -9.81 4.32
CA PHE A 31 -6.58 -9.77 5.02
C PHE A 31 -6.74 -9.35 6.49
N GLU A 32 -7.46 -8.26 6.76
CA GLU A 32 -7.66 -7.76 8.12
C GLU A 32 -8.31 -8.83 9.02
N LYS A 33 -9.39 -9.44 8.55
CA LYS A 33 -10.09 -10.52 9.26
C LYS A 33 -9.18 -11.72 9.50
N HIS A 34 -8.40 -12.11 8.49
CA HIS A 34 -7.46 -13.22 8.62
C HIS A 34 -6.36 -12.90 9.64
N ALA A 35 -5.74 -11.72 9.56
CA ALA A 35 -4.67 -11.30 10.46
C ALA A 35 -5.15 -11.20 11.92
N ARG A 36 -6.38 -10.73 12.15
CA ARG A 36 -6.99 -10.66 13.49
C ARG A 36 -7.25 -12.04 14.11
N THR A 37 -7.47 -13.08 13.30
CA THR A 37 -7.86 -14.42 13.78
C THR A 37 -6.70 -15.42 13.77
N CYS A 38 -5.70 -15.22 12.91
CA CYS A 38 -4.57 -16.12 12.76
C CYS A 38 -3.41 -15.72 13.67
N ARG A 39 -3.01 -16.59 14.60
CA ARG A 39 -1.86 -16.36 15.51
C ARG A 39 -0.52 -16.07 14.80
N HIS A 40 -0.40 -16.53 13.54
CA HIS A 40 0.81 -16.37 12.74
C HIS A 40 0.83 -15.08 11.92
N CYS A 41 -0.33 -14.44 11.75
CA CYS A 41 -0.50 -13.22 10.96
C CYS A 41 -0.87 -12.02 11.83
N TYR A 42 -1.23 -12.24 13.10
CA TYR A 42 -1.51 -11.19 14.06
C TYR A 42 -0.25 -10.34 14.30
N HIS A 43 -0.41 -9.02 14.21
CA HIS A 43 0.66 -8.04 14.17
C HIS A 43 1.73 -8.31 13.09
N PRO A 44 1.41 -8.10 11.80
CA PRO A 44 2.34 -8.33 10.70
C PRO A 44 3.68 -7.59 10.85
N TRP A 45 3.66 -6.40 11.47
CA TRP A 45 4.88 -5.65 11.78
C TRP A 45 5.81 -6.43 12.74
N ASP A 46 5.26 -6.99 13.81
CA ASP A 46 6.03 -7.76 14.79
C ASP A 46 6.53 -9.09 14.20
N VAL A 47 5.70 -9.73 13.37
CA VAL A 47 6.09 -10.92 12.60
C VAL A 47 7.31 -10.62 11.75
N HIS A 48 7.29 -9.50 11.02
CA HIS A 48 8.43 -9.05 10.21
C HIS A 48 9.67 -8.72 11.05
N MET A 49 9.51 -7.97 12.14
CA MET A 49 10.62 -7.61 13.05
C MET A 49 11.29 -8.83 13.67
N LYS A 50 10.52 -9.89 13.94
CA LYS A 50 11.01 -11.18 14.44
C LYS A 50 11.56 -12.09 13.33
N ARG A 51 11.68 -11.60 12.09
CA ARG A 51 12.09 -12.37 10.89
C ARG A 51 11.26 -13.63 10.67
N ARG A 52 9.99 -13.58 11.05
CA ARG A 52 9.02 -14.65 10.80
C ARG A 52 8.24 -14.33 9.54
N PHE A 53 7.60 -15.35 8.98
CA PHE A 53 6.73 -15.22 7.82
C PHE A 53 5.27 -15.29 8.25
N LEU A 54 4.41 -14.61 7.49
CA LEU A 54 2.97 -14.83 7.56
C LEU A 54 2.67 -16.28 7.17
N CYS A 55 1.52 -16.81 7.58
CA CYS A 55 1.11 -18.12 7.08
C CYS A 55 0.90 -18.08 5.54
N PRO A 56 0.84 -19.24 4.86
CA PRO A 56 0.67 -19.27 3.40
C PRO A 56 -0.55 -18.48 2.91
N SER A 57 -1.71 -18.66 3.56
CA SER A 57 -2.93 -17.92 3.22
C SER A 57 -2.80 -16.41 3.46
N GLY A 58 -2.20 -16.02 4.59
CA GLY A 58 -1.96 -14.61 4.92
C GLY A 58 -0.98 -13.94 3.96
N SER A 59 0.02 -14.68 3.48
CA SER A 59 0.96 -14.21 2.46
C SER A 59 0.26 -13.92 1.14
N THR A 60 -0.58 -14.84 0.64
CA THR A 60 -1.35 -14.63 -0.58
C THR A 60 -2.34 -13.45 -0.45
N LEU A 61 -2.98 -13.30 0.71
CA LEU A 61 -3.85 -12.15 0.97
C LEU A 61 -3.06 -10.84 1.02
N ALA A 62 -1.89 -10.83 1.65
CA ALA A 62 -1.02 -9.67 1.70
C ALA A 62 -0.54 -9.25 0.29
N GLU A 63 -0.14 -10.21 -0.54
CA GLU A 63 0.26 -9.97 -1.93
C GLU A 63 -0.86 -9.25 -2.71
N ARG A 64 -2.11 -9.75 -2.63
CA ARG A 64 -3.26 -9.11 -3.28
C ARG A 64 -3.50 -7.67 -2.82
N VAL A 65 -3.24 -7.37 -1.55
CA VAL A 65 -3.37 -6.00 -1.01
C VAL A 65 -2.22 -5.12 -1.53
N ILE A 66 -0.97 -5.62 -1.51
CA ILE A 66 0.22 -4.88 -1.97
C ILE A 66 0.16 -4.56 -3.47
N GLU A 67 -0.46 -5.44 -4.27
CA GLU A 67 -0.68 -5.21 -5.71
C GLU A 67 -1.65 -4.06 -6.00
N GLN A 68 -2.54 -3.75 -5.06
CA GLN A 68 -3.60 -2.77 -5.25
C GLN A 68 -3.36 -1.46 -4.50
N PHE A 69 -2.59 -1.49 -3.41
CA PHE A 69 -2.47 -0.37 -2.50
C PHE A 69 -1.04 -0.08 -2.09
N GLN A 70 -0.78 1.20 -1.88
CA GLN A 70 0.43 1.69 -1.24
C GLN A 70 0.03 2.63 -0.10
N GLN A 71 0.69 2.49 1.05
CA GLN A 71 0.51 3.41 2.17
C GLN A 71 1.64 4.44 2.18
N ILE A 72 1.27 5.73 2.25
CA ILE A 72 2.20 6.85 2.39
C ILE A 72 1.72 7.68 3.59
N GLY A 73 2.49 7.64 4.68
CA GLY A 73 2.04 8.20 5.96
C GLY A 73 0.82 7.46 6.50
N ASP A 74 -0.22 8.21 6.84
CA ASP A 74 -1.50 7.67 7.34
C ASP A 74 -2.53 7.43 6.24
N TYR A 75 -2.17 7.69 4.98
CA TYR A 75 -3.06 7.60 3.84
C TYR A 75 -2.77 6.36 2.99
N ALA A 76 -3.82 5.71 2.52
CA ALA A 76 -3.75 4.65 1.53
C ALA A 76 -4.05 5.21 0.13
N TYR A 77 -3.24 4.79 -0.83
CA TYR A 77 -3.38 5.13 -2.24
C TYR A 77 -3.60 3.86 -3.04
N SER A 78 -4.55 3.89 -3.97
CA SER A 78 -4.72 2.82 -4.95
C SER A 78 -3.64 2.95 -6.02
N LEU A 79 -2.99 1.83 -6.34
CA LEU A 79 -2.02 1.72 -7.43
C LEU A 79 -2.71 1.71 -8.81
N LYS A 80 -4.04 1.53 -8.85
CA LYS A 80 -4.82 1.73 -10.08
C LYS A 80 -4.86 3.21 -10.40
N LEU A 81 -4.00 3.61 -11.32
CA LEU A 81 -3.94 4.98 -11.83
C LEU A 81 -5.28 5.37 -12.45
N ILE A 82 -5.88 6.45 -11.96
CA ILE A 82 -6.98 7.12 -12.64
C ILE A 82 -6.37 8.32 -13.35
N ASN A 83 -6.48 8.37 -14.68
CA ASN A 83 -5.89 9.43 -15.51
C ASN A 83 -4.39 9.63 -15.27
N GLY A 84 -3.64 8.55 -15.01
CA GLY A 84 -2.20 8.61 -14.78
C GLY A 84 -1.76 9.14 -13.41
N LYS A 85 -2.69 9.33 -12.46
CA LYS A 85 -2.39 9.79 -11.10
C LYS A 85 -2.77 8.74 -10.05
N PHE A 86 -2.00 8.69 -8.96
CA PHE A 86 -2.36 7.92 -7.76
C PHE A 86 -3.60 8.54 -7.12
N VAL A 87 -4.47 7.66 -6.63
CA VAL A 87 -5.77 8.04 -6.07
C VAL A 87 -5.78 7.67 -4.61
N GLN A 88 -5.98 8.65 -3.74
CA GLN A 88 -6.16 8.41 -2.32
C GLN A 88 -7.50 7.70 -2.12
N VAL A 89 -7.48 6.61 -1.36
CA VAL A 89 -8.67 5.84 -1.03
C VAL A 89 -9.07 6.07 0.41
N ASP A 90 -10.38 6.20 0.63
CA ASP A 90 -10.98 6.16 1.95
C ASP A 90 -11.02 4.73 2.46
N TRP A 91 -10.13 4.39 3.39
CA TRP A 91 -10.06 3.06 3.98
C TRP A 91 -10.34 3.09 5.50
N PRO A 92 -10.79 1.97 6.09
CA PRO A 92 -11.17 1.96 7.49
C PRO A 92 -9.95 2.15 8.40
N VAL A 93 -10.02 3.15 9.30
CA VAL A 93 -8.93 3.47 10.25
C VAL A 93 -8.68 2.35 11.26
N ASP A 94 -9.63 1.44 11.45
CA ASP A 94 -9.52 0.30 12.35
C ASP A 94 -8.75 -0.86 11.71
N TYR A 95 -8.37 -0.79 10.43
CA TYR A 95 -7.62 -1.86 9.74
C TYR A 95 -6.13 -1.82 10.11
N VAL A 96 -5.86 -1.97 11.41
CA VAL A 96 -4.54 -1.86 12.02
C VAL A 96 -3.58 -2.92 11.46
N GLN A 97 -4.05 -4.16 11.25
CA GLN A 97 -3.20 -5.23 10.74
C GLN A 97 -2.80 -4.92 9.29
N THR A 98 -3.75 -4.44 8.49
CA THR A 98 -3.52 -4.05 7.09
C THR A 98 -2.58 -2.85 6.98
N ALA A 99 -2.72 -1.84 7.84
CA ALA A 99 -1.81 -0.69 7.89
C ALA A 99 -0.39 -1.08 8.32
N GLN A 100 -0.26 -1.92 9.35
CA GLN A 100 1.04 -2.48 9.73
C GLN A 100 1.68 -3.26 8.58
N MET A 101 0.85 -3.97 7.81
CA MET A 101 1.29 -4.77 6.67
C MET A 101 1.83 -3.90 5.53
N LEU A 102 1.06 -2.90 5.09
CA LEU A 102 1.47 -1.98 4.03
C LEU A 102 2.71 -1.15 4.39
N LYS A 103 2.85 -0.79 5.67
CA LYS A 103 4.03 -0.06 6.14
C LYS A 103 5.33 -0.87 5.98
N TYR A 104 5.30 -2.19 6.26
CA TYR A 104 6.50 -3.02 6.05
C TYR A 104 6.72 -3.36 4.58
N SER A 105 5.67 -3.58 3.79
CA SER A 105 5.81 -3.96 2.38
C SER A 105 6.47 -2.82 1.60
N HIS A 106 6.10 -1.58 1.89
CA HIS A 106 6.78 -0.40 1.38
C HIS A 106 8.25 -0.34 1.82
N ALA A 107 8.56 -0.67 3.07
CA ALA A 107 9.94 -0.74 3.55
C ALA A 107 10.78 -1.81 2.84
N LEU A 108 10.17 -2.93 2.43
CA LEU A 108 10.83 -3.98 1.63
C LEU A 108 11.04 -3.54 0.17
N LEU A 109 10.06 -2.88 -0.44
CA LEU A 109 10.14 -2.38 -1.83
C LEU A 109 11.09 -1.19 -1.99
N LEU A 110 11.25 -0.36 -0.95
CA LEU A 110 12.22 0.73 -0.91
C LEU A 110 13.65 0.28 -0.57
N ARG A 111 13.91 -1.00 -0.30
CA ARG A 111 15.29 -1.51 -0.29
C ARG A 111 15.73 -1.58 -1.76
N PRO A 112 16.71 -0.78 -2.20
CA PRO A 112 17.21 -0.91 -3.56
C PRO A 112 17.64 -2.35 -3.77
N TRP A 113 17.30 -2.92 -4.93
CA TRP A 113 17.91 -4.14 -5.42
C TRP A 113 19.42 -3.94 -5.33
N ARG A 114 20.09 -4.57 -4.36
CA ARG A 114 21.54 -4.71 -4.45
C ARG A 114 21.77 -5.81 -5.48
N THR A 115 21.82 -5.41 -6.75
CA THR A 115 22.44 -6.25 -7.78
C THR A 115 23.90 -6.41 -7.37
N ASN A 116 24.23 -7.53 -6.74
CA ASN A 116 25.63 -7.95 -6.77
C ASN A 116 26.00 -8.17 -8.24
N SER A 117 27.25 -7.88 -8.61
CA SER A 117 27.81 -7.94 -9.96
C SER A 117 27.73 -9.33 -10.65
N ALA A 118 27.00 -10.28 -10.06
CA ALA A 118 26.85 -11.68 -10.47
C ALA A 118 25.40 -12.07 -10.83
N GLY A 119 24.44 -11.14 -10.90
CA GLY A 119 23.15 -11.39 -11.57
C GLY A 119 22.25 -12.48 -10.96
N GLN A 120 22.33 -12.75 -9.65
CA GLN A 120 21.40 -13.66 -8.96
C GLN A 120 20.63 -12.93 -7.86
N ALA A 121 19.30 -12.84 -8.05
CA ALA A 121 18.37 -12.39 -7.04
C ALA A 121 18.13 -13.50 -6.01
N ARG A 122 18.57 -13.31 -4.77
CA ARG A 122 18.17 -14.16 -3.63
C ARG A 122 17.38 -13.32 -2.63
N ARG A 123 16.19 -13.82 -2.29
CA ARG A 123 15.31 -13.32 -1.23
C ARG A 123 15.95 -13.72 0.11
N ILE A 124 16.29 -12.73 0.95
CA ILE A 124 16.74 -12.96 2.34
C ILE A 124 15.57 -12.75 3.29
#